data_AF-A0ABC9AX21-F1
#
_entry.id   AF-A0ABC9AX21-F1
#
_cell.length_a   1.000
_cell.length_b   1.000
_cell.length_c   1.000
_cell.angle_alpha   90.00
_cell.angle_beta   90.00
_cell.angle_gamma   90.00
#
_symmetry.space_group_name_H-M   'P 1'
#
loop_
_entity.id
_entity.type
_entity.pdbx_description
1 polymer ?
#
loop_
_entity_poly.entity_id
_entity_poly.type
_entity_poly.pdbx_seq_one_letter_code
_entity_poly.pdbx_strand_id
1 'polypeptide(L)'
;MAPPSLLVMLACAVLSASGATGLRIRLTRIPSIANPDAAASELILEALRHDMSRNGRLVGRELASSDTTITAPTRNDGDGGLQYLMTLAILDTGSNVIMTQCAPCGTECGFGPSAPLYDPSASTTVAELPCNSSLRAGICVTTADYGAPPGCPCSHKQSYGEGWVIYTLAMETLTFGSTAVPGMAFSCINSSCGDWGGAAGKVGLGRGNLSLVKQLLAGRFSYCLTPYHDGNGTSTLLIGPAATLDGTTGAISSTPFVAGPSEGTKSTLYYLNLTGISIGSTLLPIPADAFALSADGGGRIIIDSGWTTTSLVDVAYQRVRAEILSLVKLQPIDAPLTKLELCFNASGESATWPSHA
;
A
#
# COMPACT_ATOMS: atom_id res chain seq x y z
N MET A 1 54.40 -7.82 -26.10
CA MET A 1 54.06 -6.48 -25.60
C MET A 1 52.79 -6.04 -26.31
N ALA A 2 51.83 -5.51 -25.53
CA ALA A 2 50.47 -5.07 -25.86
C ALA A 2 49.43 -6.19 -26.13
N PRO A 3 48.23 -6.13 -25.50
CA PRO A 3 47.44 -7.32 -25.19
C PRO A 3 46.18 -7.47 -26.06
N PRO A 4 45.55 -8.66 -26.02
CA PRO A 4 44.34 -8.99 -26.76
C PRO A 4 43.12 -8.28 -26.17
N SER A 5 42.26 -7.79 -27.06
CA SER A 5 40.95 -7.23 -26.79
C SER A 5 40.07 -8.25 -26.05
N LEU A 6 39.84 -8.03 -24.76
CA LEU A 6 38.89 -8.80 -23.97
C LEU A 6 37.49 -8.25 -24.24
N LEU A 7 36.77 -8.95 -25.14
CA LEU A 7 35.34 -8.81 -25.34
C LEU A 7 34.65 -9.23 -24.02
N VAL A 8 34.38 -8.27 -23.14
CA VAL A 8 33.53 -8.49 -21.96
C VAL A 8 32.10 -8.66 -22.47
N MET A 9 31.76 -9.90 -22.81
CA MET A 9 30.38 -10.33 -22.97
C MET A 9 29.66 -10.00 -21.68
N LEU A 10 28.80 -8.99 -21.77
CA LEU A 10 27.77 -8.66 -20.80
C LEU A 10 27.03 -9.96 -20.46
N ALA A 11 27.34 -10.55 -19.31
CA ALA A 11 26.45 -11.51 -18.70
C ALA A 11 25.22 -10.72 -18.24
N CYS A 12 24.32 -10.42 -19.18
CA CYS A 12 22.91 -10.43 -18.86
C CYS A 12 22.64 -11.82 -18.32
N ALA A 13 22.73 -11.96 -16.99
CA ALA A 13 21.99 -12.99 -16.29
C ALA A 13 20.50 -12.69 -16.54
N VAL A 14 20.03 -13.06 -17.73
CA VAL A 14 18.67 -13.51 -17.87
C VAL A 14 18.60 -14.68 -16.90
N LEU A 15 18.05 -14.44 -15.71
CA LEU A 15 17.49 -15.54 -14.94
C LEU A 15 16.47 -16.16 -15.88
N SER A 16 16.89 -17.23 -16.56
CA SER A 16 16.00 -18.15 -17.20
C SER A 16 15.03 -18.60 -16.12
N ALA A 17 13.82 -18.05 -16.16
CA ALA A 17 12.69 -18.49 -15.39
C ALA A 17 12.25 -19.88 -15.89
N SER A 18 13.14 -20.85 -15.76
CA SER A 18 12.83 -22.27 -15.91
C SER A 18 12.84 -22.86 -14.50
N GLY A 19 11.80 -22.52 -13.73
CA GLY A 19 11.60 -23.05 -12.38
C GLY A 19 11.02 -22.09 -11.32
N ALA A 20 10.50 -20.91 -11.69
CA ALA A 20 9.97 -19.96 -10.71
C ALA A 20 8.70 -20.49 -10.03
N THR A 21 8.85 -21.11 -8.85
CA THR A 21 7.76 -21.34 -7.92
C THR A 21 7.17 -19.98 -7.55
N GLY A 22 5.90 -19.72 -7.87
CA GLY A 22 5.25 -18.48 -7.44
C GLY A 22 5.21 -18.36 -5.92
N LEU A 23 5.16 -17.12 -5.41
CA LEU A 23 5.15 -16.88 -3.98
C LEU A 23 3.73 -16.97 -3.43
N ARG A 24 3.58 -17.63 -2.28
CA ARG A 24 2.35 -17.65 -1.48
C ARG A 24 2.65 -17.07 -0.11
N ILE A 25 1.97 -15.99 0.22
CA ILE A 25 2.17 -15.23 1.45
C ILE A 25 0.86 -15.23 2.23
N ARG A 26 0.93 -15.67 3.50
CA ARG A 26 -0.19 -15.56 4.45
C ARG A 26 -0.23 -14.14 5.00
N LEU A 27 -1.42 -13.56 5.05
CA LEU A 27 -1.64 -12.21 5.55
C LEU A 27 -2.39 -12.27 6.88
N THR A 28 -1.96 -11.43 7.81
CA THR A 28 -2.56 -11.28 9.14
C THR A 28 -3.01 -9.84 9.31
N ARG A 29 -4.20 -9.63 9.87
CA ARG A 29 -4.69 -8.29 10.21
C ARG A 29 -3.87 -7.74 11.37
N ILE A 30 -3.30 -6.55 11.22
CA ILE A 30 -2.43 -5.97 12.23
C ILE A 30 -3.14 -5.76 13.57
N PRO A 31 -4.39 -5.25 13.64
CA PRO A 31 -5.08 -5.11 14.92
C PRO A 31 -5.30 -6.45 15.64
N SER A 32 -5.47 -7.56 14.91
CA SER A 32 -5.58 -8.91 15.49
C SER A 32 -4.26 -9.42 16.09
N ILE A 33 -3.13 -8.80 15.78
CA ILE A 33 -1.84 -9.13 16.41
C ILE A 33 -1.76 -8.49 17.80
N ALA A 34 -2.26 -7.24 17.93
CA ALA A 34 -2.31 -6.53 19.20
C ALA A 34 -3.42 -7.05 20.12
N ASN A 35 -4.57 -7.43 19.56
CA ASN A 35 -5.70 -7.98 20.30
C ASN A 35 -6.31 -9.18 19.54
N PRO A 36 -5.80 -10.41 19.78
CA PRO A 36 -6.27 -11.63 19.09
C PRO A 36 -7.74 -11.96 19.35
N ASP A 37 -8.27 -11.57 20.51
CA ASP A 37 -9.63 -11.87 20.97
C ASP A 37 -10.62 -10.71 20.68
N ALA A 38 -10.18 -9.69 19.93
CA ALA A 38 -11.02 -8.55 19.58
C ALA A 38 -12.28 -8.99 18.81
N ALA A 39 -13.42 -8.42 19.20
CA ALA A 39 -14.66 -8.65 18.45
C ALA A 39 -14.57 -8.04 17.04
N ALA A 40 -15.25 -8.67 16.07
CA ALA A 40 -15.28 -8.15 14.69
C ALA A 40 -15.74 -6.69 14.59
N SER A 41 -16.70 -6.28 15.44
CA SER A 41 -17.17 -4.90 15.52
C SER A 41 -16.08 -3.93 15.99
N GLU A 42 -15.22 -4.34 16.92
CA GLU A 42 -14.09 -3.55 17.40
C GLU A 42 -13.06 -3.34 16.29
N LEU A 43 -12.72 -4.42 15.57
CA LEU A 43 -11.79 -4.38 14.43
C LEU A 43 -12.30 -3.48 13.30
N ILE A 44 -13.62 -3.52 13.01
CA ILE A 44 -14.26 -2.65 12.02
C ILE A 44 -14.20 -1.20 12.48
N LEU A 45 -14.57 -0.91 13.73
CA LEU A 45 -14.55 0.45 14.26
C LEU A 45 -13.14 1.05 14.22
N GLU A 46 -12.12 0.25 14.54
CA GLU A 46 -10.73 0.71 14.49
C GLU A 46 -10.28 1.00 13.06
N ALA A 47 -10.59 0.12 12.11
CA ALA A 47 -10.30 0.35 10.71
C ALA A 47 -11.00 1.61 10.16
N LEU A 48 -12.26 1.83 10.54
CA LEU A 48 -13.00 3.05 10.18
C LEU A 48 -12.36 4.31 10.78
N ARG A 49 -11.96 4.28 12.07
CA ARG A 49 -11.26 5.40 12.70
C ARG A 49 -9.97 5.76 11.97
N HIS A 50 -9.20 4.74 11.56
CA HIS A 50 -7.99 4.93 10.76
C HIS A 50 -8.30 5.61 9.42
N ASP A 51 -9.26 5.08 8.64
CA ASP A 51 -9.69 5.67 7.36
C ASP A 51 -10.12 7.14 7.52
N MET A 52 -10.88 7.45 8.57
CA MET A 52 -11.36 8.81 8.83
C MET A 52 -10.23 9.78 9.22
N SER A 53 -9.27 9.33 10.02
CA SER A 53 -8.08 10.10 10.37
C SER A 53 -7.31 10.45 9.11
N ARG A 54 -7.17 9.47 8.19
CA ARG A 54 -6.54 9.68 6.88
C ARG A 54 -7.29 10.68 6.03
N ASN A 55 -8.61 10.54 5.90
CA ASN A 55 -9.42 11.46 5.11
C ASN A 55 -9.33 12.90 5.63
N GLY A 56 -9.43 13.09 6.95
CA GLY A 56 -9.28 14.40 7.59
C GLY A 56 -7.91 15.02 7.34
N ARG A 57 -6.84 14.22 7.31
CA ARG A 57 -5.49 14.68 6.95
C ARG A 57 -5.38 15.04 5.48
N LEU A 58 -5.95 14.26 4.56
CA LEU A 58 -5.94 14.57 3.12
C LEU A 58 -6.64 15.90 2.82
N VAL A 59 -7.84 16.10 3.37
CA VAL A 59 -8.61 17.36 3.24
C VAL A 59 -7.88 18.51 3.95
N GLY A 60 -7.32 18.27 5.14
CA GLY A 60 -6.54 19.28 5.85
C GLY A 60 -5.24 19.67 5.15
N ARG A 61 -4.64 18.79 4.33
CA ARG A 61 -3.41 19.06 3.59
C ARG A 61 -3.58 19.99 2.40
N GLU A 62 -4.80 20.07 1.84
CA GLU A 62 -5.15 21.16 0.91
C GLU A 62 -5.18 22.52 1.61
N LEU A 63 -5.34 22.55 2.93
CA LEU A 63 -5.59 23.77 3.71
C LEU A 63 -4.45 24.21 4.64
N ALA A 64 -3.44 23.36 4.92
CA ALA A 64 -2.43 23.66 5.94
C ALA A 64 -1.00 23.26 5.52
N SER A 65 -0.23 24.25 5.08
CA SER A 65 1.24 24.23 5.06
C SER A 65 1.75 25.24 6.09
N SER A 66 2.13 24.80 7.29
CA SER A 66 3.20 25.44 8.09
C SER A 66 3.65 24.58 9.28
N ASP A 67 4.95 24.60 9.53
CA ASP A 67 5.79 23.84 10.47
C ASP A 67 5.52 24.10 11.97
N THR A 68 5.89 23.14 12.85
CA THR A 68 7.02 23.28 13.81
C THR A 68 7.17 22.10 14.79
N THR A 69 8.43 21.89 15.21
CA THR A 69 9.12 20.72 15.82
C THR A 69 9.13 20.71 17.36
N ILE A 70 9.17 19.52 18.02
CA ILE A 70 9.63 19.33 19.43
C ILE A 70 10.30 17.95 19.65
N THR A 71 11.40 17.90 20.42
CA THR A 71 12.32 16.76 20.66
C THR A 71 12.27 16.20 22.10
N ALA A 72 12.54 14.90 22.32
CA ALA A 72 13.11 14.34 23.57
C ALA A 72 13.62 12.87 23.42
N PRO A 73 14.59 12.40 24.24
CA PRO A 73 15.41 11.19 24.00
C PRO A 73 14.99 9.96 24.83
N THR A 74 15.42 8.74 24.46
CA THR A 74 16.07 7.77 25.39
C THR A 74 16.55 6.45 24.75
N ARG A 75 17.83 6.18 25.05
CA ARG A 75 18.65 4.98 25.31
C ARG A 75 18.17 3.55 24.97
N ASN A 76 19.20 2.81 24.54
CA ASN A 76 19.32 1.47 23.94
C ASN A 76 19.71 0.39 24.96
N ASP A 77 19.33 -0.88 24.73
CA ASP A 77 19.93 -2.15 25.22
C ASP A 77 19.24 -3.29 24.42
N GLY A 78 19.82 -4.33 23.82
CA GLY A 78 21.19 -4.79 23.59
C GLY A 78 21.11 -6.13 22.82
N ASP A 79 22.09 -6.32 21.94
CA ASP A 79 22.74 -7.52 21.38
C ASP A 79 22.00 -8.81 20.94
N GLY A 80 22.40 -9.27 19.75
CA GLY A 80 22.04 -10.56 19.14
C GLY A 80 21.82 -10.40 17.64
N GLY A 81 22.85 -10.65 16.81
CA GLY A 81 22.84 -10.44 15.35
C GLY A 81 21.53 -10.88 14.68
N LEU A 82 20.75 -9.90 14.22
CA LEU A 82 19.38 -10.07 13.76
C LEU A 82 19.34 -10.29 12.25
N GLN A 83 18.82 -11.43 11.81
CA GLN A 83 18.14 -11.49 10.52
C GLN A 83 16.80 -10.77 10.70
N TYR A 84 16.69 -9.56 10.15
CA TYR A 84 15.49 -8.76 10.25
C TYR A 84 14.42 -9.28 9.29
N LEU A 85 13.39 -9.90 9.84
CA LEU A 85 12.18 -10.24 9.10
C LEU A 85 11.28 -8.98 9.03
N MET A 86 10.89 -8.56 7.83
CA MET A 86 9.77 -7.61 7.67
C MET A 86 8.46 -8.32 8.03
N THR A 87 8.16 -8.44 9.32
CA THR A 87 7.03 -9.22 9.81
C THR A 87 5.72 -8.43 9.83
N LEU A 88 5.80 -7.09 9.90
CA LEU A 88 4.64 -6.20 10.10
C LEU A 88 4.65 -5.06 9.08
N ALA A 89 4.34 -5.34 7.82
CA ALA A 89 4.19 -4.32 6.78
C ALA A 89 2.81 -4.39 6.13
N ILE A 90 2.25 -3.22 5.76
CA ILE A 90 0.96 -3.14 5.07
C ILE A 90 1.17 -3.45 3.58
N LEU A 91 0.40 -4.38 3.02
CA LEU A 91 0.33 -4.56 1.58
C LEU A 91 -0.56 -3.50 0.95
N ASP A 92 -0.02 -2.79 -0.04
CA ASP A 92 -0.65 -1.58 -0.54
C ASP A 92 -0.58 -1.51 -2.07
N THR A 93 -1.70 -1.74 -2.76
CA THR A 93 -1.82 -1.58 -4.21
C THR A 93 -1.79 -0.12 -4.68
N GLY A 94 -2.03 0.82 -3.76
CA GLY A 94 -1.86 2.25 -3.96
C GLY A 94 -0.41 2.75 -3.79
N SER A 95 0.49 1.91 -3.29
CA SER A 95 1.90 2.25 -3.09
C SER A 95 2.85 1.61 -4.10
N ASN A 96 3.90 2.33 -4.46
CA ASN A 96 4.90 1.88 -5.43
C ASN A 96 6.21 1.37 -4.81
N VAL A 97 6.41 1.53 -3.50
CA VAL A 97 7.70 1.31 -2.84
C VAL A 97 7.58 0.25 -1.75
N ILE A 98 8.60 -0.60 -1.64
CA ILE A 98 8.81 -1.48 -0.49
C ILE A 98 9.54 -0.66 0.57
N MET A 99 9.04 -0.57 1.79
CA MET A 99 9.62 0.26 2.83
C MET A 99 9.51 -0.35 4.22
N THR A 100 10.51 -0.10 5.05
CA THR A 100 10.53 -0.46 6.47
C THR A 100 11.25 0.61 7.28
N GLN A 101 10.93 0.72 8.57
CA GLN A 101 11.68 1.55 9.50
C GLN A 101 13.08 1.02 9.75
N CYS A 102 14.02 1.94 9.76
CA CYS A 102 15.43 1.64 9.91
C CYS A 102 16.07 2.25 11.15
N ALA A 103 17.11 1.58 11.67
CA ALA A 103 18.05 2.15 12.62
C ALA A 103 19.23 2.83 11.89
N PRO A 104 19.81 3.90 12.45
CA PRO A 104 19.24 4.71 13.52
C PRO A 104 18.00 5.45 13.01
N CYS A 105 16.91 5.27 13.73
CA CYS A 105 15.68 6.00 13.47
C CYS A 105 15.80 7.33 14.22
N GLY A 106 15.53 8.46 13.55
CA GLY A 106 15.63 9.78 14.15
C GLY A 106 14.66 9.96 15.34
N THR A 107 14.54 11.19 15.83
CA THR A 107 13.65 11.51 16.97
C THR A 107 12.16 11.35 16.65
N GLU A 108 11.81 11.17 15.39
CA GLU A 108 10.43 11.06 14.90
C GLU A 108 10.29 9.74 14.14
N CYS A 109 10.25 8.61 14.85
CA CYS A 109 9.89 7.33 14.26
C CYS A 109 8.60 6.84 14.90
N GLY A 110 7.49 7.10 14.21
CA GLY A 110 6.16 7.15 14.81
C GLY A 110 5.34 5.87 14.73
N PHE A 111 5.84 4.76 14.19
CA PHE A 111 4.99 3.59 13.90
C PHE A 111 4.71 2.66 15.09
N GLY A 112 5.08 3.07 16.31
CA GLY A 112 4.77 2.34 17.53
C GLY A 112 5.74 1.19 17.83
N PRO A 113 5.69 0.62 19.06
CA PRO A 113 6.74 -0.25 19.62
C PRO A 113 6.72 -1.70 19.11
N SER A 114 5.80 -2.05 18.21
CA SER A 114 5.45 -3.44 17.93
C SER A 114 6.39 -4.17 16.96
N ALA A 115 7.19 -3.45 16.18
CA ALA A 115 8.10 -4.03 15.19
C ALA A 115 9.55 -3.58 15.42
N PRO A 116 10.53 -4.50 15.38
CA PRO A 116 11.94 -4.13 15.47
C PRO A 116 12.35 -3.30 14.25
N LEU A 117 13.15 -2.26 14.49
CA LEU A 117 13.78 -1.48 13.43
C LEU A 117 14.79 -2.35 12.68
N TYR A 118 14.79 -2.28 11.35
CA TYR A 118 15.84 -2.90 10.53
C TYR A 118 17.14 -2.11 10.68
N ASP A 119 18.24 -2.74 11.08
CA ASP A 119 19.55 -2.08 11.15
C ASP A 119 20.36 -2.40 9.88
N PRO A 120 20.53 -1.45 8.94
CA PRO A 120 21.33 -1.66 7.75
C PRO A 120 22.79 -1.98 8.10
N SER A 121 23.33 -1.46 9.20
CA SER A 121 24.73 -1.68 9.58
C SER A 121 25.03 -3.11 10.04
N ALA A 122 23.98 -3.83 10.45
CA ALA A 122 24.06 -5.24 10.81
C ALA A 122 23.86 -6.19 9.60
N SER A 123 23.47 -5.67 8.44
CA SER A 123 23.29 -6.46 7.22
C SER A 123 24.58 -6.56 6.41
N THR A 124 24.87 -7.76 5.92
CA THR A 124 26.00 -8.00 5.00
C THR A 124 25.59 -7.92 3.54
N THR A 125 24.29 -7.83 3.26
CA THR A 125 23.72 -7.83 1.90
C THR A 125 23.12 -6.50 1.50
N VAL A 126 23.03 -5.54 2.43
CA VAL A 126 22.62 -4.18 2.11
C VAL A 126 23.66 -3.51 1.20
N ALA A 127 23.17 -2.77 0.22
CA ALA A 127 24.01 -1.99 -0.67
C ALA A 127 23.34 -0.66 -1.03
N GLU A 128 24.16 0.34 -1.32
CA GLU A 128 23.64 1.58 -1.89
C GLU A 128 23.04 1.31 -3.27
N LEU A 129 21.90 1.94 -3.56
CA LEU A 129 21.33 1.91 -4.90
C LEU A 129 22.30 2.61 -5.87
N PRO A 130 22.72 2.05 -7.01
CA PRO A 130 23.66 2.71 -7.92
C PRO A 130 23.10 4.01 -8.51
N CYS A 131 23.92 5.05 -8.65
CA CYS A 131 23.54 6.37 -9.18
C CYS A 131 22.83 6.33 -10.54
N ASN A 132 23.27 5.43 -11.42
CA ASN A 132 22.76 5.24 -12.77
C ASN A 132 21.59 4.24 -12.83
N SER A 133 21.09 3.77 -11.69
CA SER A 133 19.97 2.84 -11.65
C SER A 133 18.68 3.48 -12.16
N SER A 134 17.99 2.80 -13.07
CA SER A 134 16.66 3.21 -13.55
C SER A 134 15.60 3.22 -12.46
N LEU A 135 15.83 2.56 -11.32
CA LEU A 135 14.94 2.55 -10.16
C LEU A 135 14.88 3.91 -9.44
N ARG A 136 15.81 4.82 -9.75
CA ARG A 136 15.85 6.18 -9.23
C ARG A 136 14.91 7.14 -9.95
N ALA A 137 14.50 6.79 -11.17
CA ALA A 137 13.72 7.67 -12.04
C ALA A 137 12.38 8.05 -11.37
N GLY A 138 12.09 9.34 -11.30
CA GLY A 138 10.84 9.88 -10.75
C GLY A 138 10.77 10.02 -9.23
N ILE A 139 11.77 9.52 -8.47
CA ILE A 139 11.87 9.72 -7.00
C ILE A 139 13.11 10.53 -6.65
N CYS A 140 14.25 10.16 -7.21
CA CYS A 140 15.53 10.78 -6.96
C CYS A 140 15.80 11.83 -8.05
N VAL A 141 15.03 12.92 -8.07
CA VAL A 141 15.37 14.05 -8.93
C VAL A 141 16.56 14.74 -8.28
N THR A 142 17.75 14.61 -8.89
CA THR A 142 18.93 15.36 -8.47
C THR A 142 18.59 16.84 -8.58
N THR A 143 18.39 17.54 -7.47
CA THR A 143 18.45 19.00 -7.50
C THR A 143 19.87 19.35 -7.92
N ALA A 144 20.02 19.88 -9.13
CA ALA A 144 21.31 20.27 -9.70
C ALA A 144 21.98 21.42 -8.89
N ASP A 145 21.32 21.95 -7.86
CA ASP A 145 21.75 23.14 -7.12
C ASP A 145 22.61 22.84 -5.89
N TYR A 146 22.72 21.59 -5.43
CA TYR A 146 23.62 21.24 -4.33
C TYR A 146 24.38 19.97 -4.70
N GLY A 147 25.68 20.13 -4.95
CA GLY A 147 26.58 19.05 -5.39
C GLY A 147 26.28 17.75 -4.65
N ALA A 148 25.97 16.70 -5.40
CA ALA A 148 25.66 15.40 -4.84
C ALA A 148 26.81 14.99 -3.89
N PRO A 149 26.52 14.58 -2.65
CA PRO A 149 27.52 13.99 -1.76
C PRO A 149 28.27 12.82 -2.47
N PRO A 150 29.42 12.35 -1.97
CA PRO A 150 29.98 11.07 -2.39
C PRO A 150 28.98 9.94 -2.14
N GLY A 151 28.78 9.06 -3.12
CA GLY A 151 27.62 8.16 -3.17
C GLY A 151 26.38 8.98 -3.53
N CYS A 152 25.47 8.52 -4.39
CA CYS A 152 24.34 9.37 -4.79
C CYS A 152 23.15 9.16 -3.85
N PRO A 153 23.06 9.70 -2.61
CA PRO A 153 21.96 9.38 -1.72
C PRO A 153 20.63 9.77 -2.38
N CYS A 154 19.64 8.89 -2.29
CA CYS A 154 18.29 9.18 -2.72
C CYS A 154 17.37 9.18 -1.51
N SER A 155 17.26 10.34 -0.88
CA SER A 155 16.31 10.58 0.20
C SER A 155 15.08 11.30 -0.33
N HIS A 156 13.90 10.86 0.06
CA HIS A 156 12.64 11.43 -0.38
C HIS A 156 11.65 11.54 0.79
N LYS A 157 10.95 12.67 0.86
CA LYS A 157 9.82 12.87 1.77
C LYS A 157 8.53 12.55 1.02
N GLN A 158 7.87 11.47 1.40
CA GLN A 158 6.57 11.09 0.88
C GLN A 158 5.49 11.33 1.91
N SER A 159 4.27 11.54 1.45
CA SER A 159 3.12 11.70 2.33
C SER A 159 1.99 10.81 1.88
N TYR A 160 1.29 10.35 2.89
CA TYR A 160 0.23 9.38 2.86
C TYR A 160 -0.96 9.96 3.62
N GLY A 161 -2.14 9.33 3.52
CA GLY A 161 -3.26 9.71 4.38
C GLY A 161 -2.90 9.53 5.86
N GLU A 162 -2.08 8.53 6.17
CA GLU A 162 -1.63 8.16 7.51
C GLU A 162 -0.72 9.22 8.13
N GLY A 163 0.09 9.93 7.32
CA GLY A 163 1.12 10.84 7.79
C GLY A 163 2.18 11.07 6.72
N TRP A 164 3.42 11.31 7.12
CA TRP A 164 4.54 11.44 6.19
C TRP A 164 5.70 10.54 6.61
N VAL A 165 6.55 10.23 5.63
CA VAL A 165 7.77 9.45 5.81
C VAL A 165 8.91 10.13 5.06
N ILE A 166 10.11 10.06 5.64
CA ILE A 166 11.38 10.38 4.98
C ILE A 166 12.16 9.08 4.91
N TYR A 167 12.51 8.67 3.70
CA TYR A 167 13.23 7.43 3.47
C TYR A 167 14.37 7.60 2.49
N THR A 168 15.37 6.73 2.63
CA THR A 168 16.48 6.60 1.69
C THR A 168 16.36 5.28 0.91
N LEU A 169 16.53 5.33 -0.42
CA LEU A 169 16.56 4.11 -1.23
C LEU A 169 17.88 3.36 -1.08
N ALA A 170 17.78 2.06 -0.88
CA ALA A 170 18.89 1.11 -0.83
C ALA A 170 18.50 -0.20 -1.54
N MET A 171 19.45 -1.11 -1.70
CA MET A 171 19.21 -2.49 -2.13
C MET A 171 19.44 -3.44 -0.97
N GLU A 172 18.67 -4.53 -0.93
CA GLU A 172 18.79 -5.57 0.07
C GLU A 172 18.36 -6.93 -0.51
N THR A 173 18.74 -8.01 0.16
CA THR A 173 18.19 -9.34 -0.03
C THR A 173 16.91 -9.49 0.78
N LEU A 174 15.77 -9.57 0.09
CA LEU A 174 14.48 -9.82 0.72
C LEU A 174 14.18 -11.32 0.72
N THR A 175 13.76 -11.85 1.86
CA THR A 175 13.44 -13.27 2.02
C THR A 175 11.94 -13.50 2.12
N PHE A 176 11.42 -14.38 1.27
CA PHE A 176 10.02 -14.80 1.21
C PHE A 176 9.92 -16.29 1.54
N GLY A 177 9.57 -16.61 2.78
CA GLY A 177 9.62 -18.00 3.27
C GLY A 177 11.04 -18.54 3.20
N SER A 178 11.27 -19.57 2.40
CA SER A 178 12.61 -20.15 2.16
C SER A 178 13.36 -19.54 0.97
N THR A 179 12.77 -18.58 0.26
CA THR A 179 13.34 -18.00 -0.97
C THR A 179 13.95 -16.64 -0.69
N ALA A 180 15.27 -16.51 -0.82
CA ALA A 180 15.97 -15.24 -0.74
C ALA A 180 16.13 -14.60 -2.13
N VAL A 181 15.80 -13.32 -2.26
CA VAL A 181 15.88 -12.56 -3.51
C VAL A 181 16.84 -11.38 -3.31
N PRO A 182 18.08 -11.46 -3.82
CA PRO A 182 19.07 -10.40 -3.68
C PRO A 182 18.79 -9.20 -4.59
N GLY A 183 19.32 -8.03 -4.22
CA GLY A 183 19.32 -6.84 -5.08
C GLY A 183 17.95 -6.17 -5.23
N MET A 184 17.03 -6.41 -4.32
CA MET A 184 15.73 -5.75 -4.27
C MET A 184 15.91 -4.33 -3.73
N ALA A 185 15.47 -3.32 -4.48
CA ALA A 185 15.38 -1.97 -3.99
C ALA A 185 14.28 -1.84 -2.93
N PHE A 186 14.61 -1.18 -1.84
CA PHE A 186 13.69 -0.85 -0.76
C PHE A 186 14.01 0.53 -0.19
N SER A 187 13.04 1.08 0.53
CA SER A 187 13.09 2.37 1.18
C SER A 187 13.31 2.18 2.68
N CYS A 188 14.41 2.73 3.16
CA CYS A 188 14.79 2.73 4.56
C CYS A 188 14.23 4.00 5.22
N ILE A 189 13.20 3.86 6.05
CA ILE A 189 12.51 4.98 6.69
C ILE A 189 13.30 5.41 7.91
N ASN A 190 13.82 6.63 7.88
CA ASN A 190 14.66 7.19 8.94
C ASN A 190 13.88 8.17 9.83
N SER A 191 12.75 8.66 9.33
CA SER A 191 11.84 9.53 10.07
C SER A 191 10.42 9.41 9.50
N SER A 192 9.42 9.39 10.37
CA SER A 192 8.02 9.26 10.02
C SER A 192 7.12 9.89 11.07
N CYS A 193 5.91 10.26 10.64
CA CYS A 193 4.83 10.64 11.52
C CYS A 193 3.54 9.89 11.16
N GLY A 194 2.56 10.04 12.05
CA GLY A 194 1.23 9.51 11.84
C GLY A 194 1.06 8.09 12.34
N ASP A 195 -0.16 7.61 12.22
CA ASP A 195 -0.57 6.32 12.74
C ASP A 195 -0.66 5.29 11.61
N TRP A 196 0.20 4.29 11.68
CA TRP A 196 0.32 3.21 10.70
C TRP A 196 -0.24 1.90 11.26
N GLY A 197 -1.04 1.98 12.34
CA GLY A 197 -1.71 0.85 12.95
C GLY A 197 -0.76 -0.24 13.43
N GLY A 198 0.46 0.12 13.84
CA GLY A 198 1.51 -0.82 14.29
C GLY A 198 2.37 -1.44 13.19
N ALA A 199 2.23 -1.00 11.93
CA ALA A 199 3.08 -1.46 10.82
C ALA A 199 4.45 -0.77 10.80
N ALA A 200 5.53 -1.53 10.64
CA ALA A 200 6.89 -1.01 10.42
C ALA A 200 7.07 -0.32 9.05
N GLY A 201 6.12 -0.49 8.13
CA GLY A 201 6.20 0.07 6.79
C GLY A 201 5.15 -0.50 5.85
N LYS A 202 5.45 -0.45 4.55
CA LYS A 202 4.55 -0.82 3.45
C LYS A 202 5.27 -1.65 2.40
N VAL A 203 4.57 -2.56 1.79
CA VAL A 203 5.02 -3.30 0.61
C VAL A 203 4.14 -2.87 -0.56
N GLY A 204 4.69 -1.99 -1.40
CA GLY A 204 4.01 -1.49 -2.57
C GLY A 204 3.76 -2.58 -3.62
N LEU A 205 2.50 -2.74 -4.00
CA LEU A 205 2.04 -3.64 -5.06
C LEU A 205 1.65 -2.87 -6.34
N GLY A 206 1.95 -1.57 -6.42
CA GLY A 206 1.70 -0.71 -7.56
C GLY A 206 2.40 -1.14 -8.87
N ARG A 207 2.21 -0.35 -9.92
CA ARG A 207 2.67 -0.68 -11.28
C ARG A 207 4.04 -0.13 -11.65
N GLY A 208 4.69 0.62 -10.78
CA GLY A 208 6.00 1.22 -11.05
C GLY A 208 7.16 0.32 -10.63
N ASN A 209 8.37 0.69 -11.08
CA ASN A 209 9.53 -0.20 -11.04
C ASN A 209 10.06 -0.53 -9.63
N LEU A 210 9.67 0.25 -8.61
CA LEU A 210 10.04 0.01 -7.22
C LEU A 210 9.05 -0.92 -6.49
N SER A 211 7.97 -1.34 -7.14
CA SER A 211 6.98 -2.21 -6.51
C SER A 211 7.49 -3.64 -6.43
N LEU A 212 7.00 -4.40 -5.47
CA LEU A 212 7.35 -5.81 -5.30
C LEU A 212 7.08 -6.61 -6.59
N VAL A 213 5.92 -6.36 -7.22
CA VAL A 213 5.47 -7.09 -8.42
C VAL A 213 6.41 -6.84 -9.61
N LYS A 214 6.91 -5.61 -9.77
CA LYS A 214 7.83 -5.24 -10.85
C LYS A 214 9.24 -5.74 -10.60
N GLN A 215 9.76 -5.57 -9.39
CA GLN A 215 11.11 -6.00 -9.05
C GLN A 215 11.29 -7.53 -9.12
N LEU A 216 10.26 -8.29 -8.75
CA LEU A 216 10.24 -9.75 -8.90
C LEU A 216 9.98 -10.23 -10.34
N LEU A 217 9.72 -9.32 -11.29
CA LEU A 217 9.26 -9.65 -12.65
C LEU A 217 8.06 -10.62 -12.64
N ALA A 218 7.20 -10.50 -11.62
CA ALA A 218 6.14 -11.47 -11.37
C ALA A 218 5.05 -11.46 -12.45
N GLY A 219 4.83 -10.30 -13.08
CA GLY A 219 3.83 -10.09 -14.13
C GLY A 219 2.38 -10.11 -13.66
N ARG A 220 2.08 -10.79 -12.55
CA ARG A 220 0.75 -10.88 -11.93
C ARG A 220 0.83 -11.15 -10.44
N PHE A 221 -0.24 -10.80 -9.72
CA PHE A 221 -0.49 -11.18 -8.35
C PHE A 221 -2.00 -11.26 -8.13
N SER A 222 -2.43 -11.95 -7.08
CA SER A 222 -3.82 -12.00 -6.64
C SER A 222 -3.87 -12.03 -5.12
N TYR A 223 -4.86 -11.39 -4.52
CA TYR A 223 -5.07 -11.45 -3.08
C TYR A 223 -6.52 -11.81 -2.75
N CYS A 224 -6.70 -12.49 -1.63
CA CYS A 224 -8.01 -12.76 -1.03
C CYS A 224 -7.95 -12.28 0.41
N LEU A 225 -8.68 -11.22 0.71
CA LEU A 225 -8.79 -10.64 2.05
C LEU A 225 -10.03 -11.18 2.73
N THR A 226 -9.87 -11.67 3.95
CA THR A 226 -10.98 -12.24 4.71
C THR A 226 -11.78 -11.12 5.37
N PRO A 227 -13.13 -11.21 5.42
CA PRO A 227 -13.96 -10.23 6.09
C PRO A 227 -13.72 -10.17 7.61
N TYR A 228 -13.89 -9.01 8.23
CA TYR A 228 -13.64 -8.82 9.67
C TYR A 228 -14.44 -9.76 10.59
N HIS A 229 -15.63 -10.19 10.17
CA HIS A 229 -16.46 -11.14 10.93
C HIS A 229 -15.97 -12.58 10.84
N ASP A 230 -15.10 -12.90 9.89
CA ASP A 230 -14.43 -14.18 9.79
C ASP A 230 -13.09 -14.12 10.56
N GLY A 231 -13.16 -14.52 11.84
CA GLY A 231 -12.00 -14.60 12.73
C GLY A 231 -11.07 -15.79 12.44
N ASN A 232 -11.57 -16.82 11.72
CA ASN A 232 -10.80 -18.02 11.39
C ASN A 232 -10.25 -17.99 9.96
N GLY A 233 -10.77 -17.09 9.12
CA GLY A 233 -10.37 -16.91 7.73
C GLY A 233 -8.92 -16.50 7.60
N THR A 234 -8.21 -17.16 6.68
CA THR A 234 -6.83 -16.81 6.32
C THR A 234 -6.79 -15.97 5.05
N SER A 235 -6.32 -14.73 5.17
CA SER A 235 -6.03 -13.87 4.03
C SER A 235 -4.75 -14.34 3.31
N THR A 236 -4.71 -14.25 1.98
CA THR A 236 -3.59 -14.75 1.17
C THR A 236 -3.22 -13.77 0.07
N LEU A 237 -1.91 -13.60 -0.19
CA LEU A 237 -1.34 -12.99 -1.38
C LEU A 237 -0.58 -14.05 -2.18
N LEU A 238 -0.86 -14.12 -3.48
CA LEU A 238 -0.16 -14.97 -4.45
C LEU A 238 0.55 -14.08 -5.46
N ILE A 239 1.78 -14.41 -5.83
CA ILE A 239 2.60 -13.62 -6.75
C ILE A 239 3.18 -14.52 -7.83
N GLY A 240 3.20 -14.04 -9.07
CA GLY A 240 3.78 -14.74 -10.21
C GLY A 240 2.95 -15.96 -10.62
N PRO A 241 3.59 -17.09 -10.96
CA PRO A 241 2.87 -18.31 -11.39
C PRO A 241 1.85 -18.84 -10.38
N ALA A 242 2.03 -18.57 -9.08
CA ALA A 242 1.10 -18.99 -8.04
C ALA A 242 -0.23 -18.22 -8.10
N ALA A 243 -0.26 -17.05 -8.73
CA ALA A 243 -1.47 -16.26 -8.94
C ALA A 243 -2.19 -16.64 -10.25
N THR A 244 -1.96 -17.85 -10.78
CA THR A 244 -2.76 -18.36 -11.88
C THR A 244 -4.19 -18.62 -11.44
N LEU A 245 -5.13 -18.43 -12.36
CA LEU A 245 -6.55 -18.71 -12.14
C LEU A 245 -6.92 -20.11 -12.65
N ASP A 246 -5.93 -20.95 -12.92
CA ASP A 246 -6.15 -22.34 -13.31
C ASP A 246 -6.76 -23.11 -12.13
N GLY A 247 -7.88 -23.79 -12.36
CA GLY A 247 -8.58 -24.57 -11.34
C GLY A 247 -9.54 -23.78 -10.45
N THR A 248 -9.77 -22.48 -10.71
CA THR A 248 -10.87 -21.76 -10.07
C THR A 248 -12.21 -22.28 -10.56
N THR A 249 -13.12 -22.63 -9.64
CA THR A 249 -14.41 -23.28 -9.94
C THR A 249 -15.56 -22.29 -10.24
N GLY A 250 -15.28 -20.99 -10.21
CA GLY A 250 -16.25 -19.92 -10.43
C GLY A 250 -16.04 -19.15 -11.73
N ALA A 251 -17.06 -18.40 -12.15
CA ALA A 251 -16.94 -17.48 -13.28
C ALA A 251 -15.92 -16.37 -12.97
N ILE A 252 -14.96 -16.17 -13.87
CA ILE A 252 -13.96 -15.11 -13.76
C ILE A 252 -14.37 -13.99 -14.71
N SER A 253 -14.62 -12.82 -14.16
CA SER A 253 -14.81 -11.59 -14.93
C SER A 253 -13.52 -10.80 -14.99
N SER A 254 -13.25 -10.17 -16.13
CA SER A 254 -12.07 -9.32 -16.30
C SER A 254 -12.45 -7.98 -16.92
N THR A 255 -11.68 -6.95 -16.57
CA THR A 255 -11.80 -5.60 -17.13
C THR A 255 -10.39 -5.06 -17.35
N PRO A 256 -10.12 -4.36 -18.46
CA PRO A 256 -8.81 -3.80 -18.70
C PRO A 256 -8.49 -2.66 -17.73
N PHE A 257 -7.23 -2.58 -17.30
CA PHE A 257 -6.73 -1.36 -16.68
C PHE A 257 -6.70 -0.24 -17.73
N VAL A 258 -7.13 0.95 -17.32
CA VAL A 258 -7.04 2.16 -18.16
C VAL A 258 -5.85 3.01 -17.75
N ALA A 259 -5.50 3.99 -18.59
CA ALA A 259 -4.38 4.88 -18.29
C ALA A 259 -4.62 5.69 -16.98
N GLY A 260 -3.55 5.98 -16.26
CA GLY A 260 -3.58 7.00 -15.22
C GLY A 260 -2.97 8.30 -15.74
N PRO A 261 -2.65 9.23 -14.83
CA PRO A 261 -1.69 10.30 -15.09
C PRO A 261 -0.36 9.72 -15.59
N SER A 262 0.30 10.40 -16.52
CA SER A 262 1.59 9.95 -17.08
C SER A 262 2.76 10.12 -16.12
N GLU A 263 2.64 11.03 -15.15
CA GLU A 263 3.71 11.39 -14.22
C GLU A 263 3.18 11.56 -12.79
N GLY A 264 4.11 11.70 -11.84
CA GLY A 264 3.82 11.87 -10.43
C GLY A 264 3.49 10.56 -9.71
N THR A 265 3.21 10.68 -8.40
CA THR A 265 3.01 9.53 -7.50
C THR A 265 1.76 8.71 -7.82
N LYS A 266 0.81 9.27 -8.56
CA LYS A 266 -0.43 8.60 -8.99
C LYS A 266 -0.28 7.78 -10.27
N SER A 267 0.83 7.94 -11.02
CA SER A 267 1.04 7.25 -12.31
C SER A 267 1.12 5.72 -12.20
N THR A 268 1.40 5.21 -11.00
CA THR A 268 1.61 3.78 -10.73
C THR A 268 0.35 3.06 -10.23
N LEU A 269 -0.78 3.74 -10.11
CA LEU A 269 -2.02 3.17 -9.58
C LEU A 269 -2.73 2.27 -10.61
N TYR A 270 -3.58 1.38 -10.11
CA TYR A 270 -4.44 0.51 -10.92
C TYR A 270 -5.77 1.20 -11.22
N TYR A 271 -5.84 1.90 -12.35
CA TYR A 271 -7.06 2.59 -12.79
C TYR A 271 -8.00 1.67 -13.57
N LEU A 272 -9.29 1.77 -13.30
CA LEU A 272 -10.36 1.10 -14.03
C LEU A 272 -11.32 2.11 -14.66
N ASN A 273 -12.05 1.64 -15.68
CA ASN A 273 -13.14 2.38 -16.28
C ASN A 273 -14.47 2.00 -15.60
N LEU A 274 -14.94 2.83 -14.66
CA LEU A 274 -16.26 2.66 -14.06
C LEU A 274 -17.32 3.33 -14.94
N THR A 275 -18.23 2.52 -15.50
CA THR A 275 -19.26 3.01 -16.43
C THR A 275 -20.58 3.34 -15.75
N GLY A 276 -20.76 2.94 -14.49
CA GLY A 276 -22.00 3.14 -13.75
C GLY A 276 -22.00 2.31 -12.47
N ILE A 277 -23.00 2.57 -11.62
CA ILE A 277 -23.24 1.82 -10.39
C ILE A 277 -24.70 1.41 -10.41
N SER A 278 -24.96 0.14 -10.14
CA SER A 278 -26.32 -0.38 -9.97
C SER A 278 -26.51 -0.84 -8.53
N ILE A 279 -27.72 -0.68 -8.00
CA ILE A 279 -28.14 -1.26 -6.72
C ILE A 279 -29.37 -2.12 -7.01
N GLY A 280 -29.26 -3.42 -6.74
CA GLY A 280 -30.22 -4.39 -7.25
C GLY A 280 -30.26 -4.34 -8.79
N SER A 281 -31.45 -4.13 -9.35
CA SER A 281 -31.64 -3.99 -10.80
C SER A 281 -31.64 -2.54 -11.30
N THR A 282 -31.52 -1.56 -10.40
CA THR A 282 -31.58 -0.13 -10.74
C THR A 282 -30.20 0.40 -11.09
N LEU A 283 -29.99 0.78 -12.35
CA LEU A 283 -28.82 1.58 -12.74
C LEU A 283 -29.02 3.03 -12.27
N LEU A 284 -28.08 3.54 -11.49
CA LEU A 284 -28.16 4.88 -10.94
C LEU A 284 -27.90 5.95 -12.01
N PRO A 285 -28.61 7.10 -11.98
CA PRO A 285 -28.40 8.21 -12.91
C PRO A 285 -27.18 9.04 -12.51
N ILE A 286 -25.99 8.44 -12.62
CA ILE A 286 -24.69 9.08 -12.40
C ILE A 286 -24.20 9.63 -13.73
N PRO A 287 -23.80 10.92 -13.82
CA PRO A 287 -23.20 11.47 -15.04
C PRO A 287 -21.97 10.67 -15.48
N ALA A 288 -21.87 10.38 -16.79
CA ALA A 288 -20.76 9.54 -17.31
C ALA A 288 -19.38 10.18 -17.10
N ASP A 289 -19.32 11.51 -17.04
CA ASP A 289 -18.12 12.30 -16.77
C ASP A 289 -17.75 12.37 -15.28
N ALA A 290 -18.61 11.91 -14.36
CA ALA A 290 -18.32 11.85 -12.94
C ALA A 290 -17.06 11.01 -12.62
N PHE A 291 -16.73 10.05 -13.49
CA PHE A 291 -15.55 9.19 -13.36
C PHE A 291 -14.49 9.48 -14.43
N ALA A 292 -14.61 10.56 -15.20
CA ALA A 292 -13.59 10.93 -16.18
C ALA A 292 -12.26 11.26 -15.49
N LEU A 293 -11.15 11.04 -16.19
CA LEU A 293 -9.83 11.48 -15.68
C LEU A 293 -9.78 13.00 -15.73
N SER A 294 -9.53 13.65 -14.60
CA SER A 294 -9.33 15.09 -14.53
C SER A 294 -7.87 15.46 -14.81
N ALA A 295 -7.65 16.73 -15.14
CA ALA A 295 -6.34 17.24 -15.54
C ALA A 295 -5.27 17.19 -14.43
N ASP A 296 -5.68 17.21 -13.16
CA ASP A 296 -4.83 17.04 -11.97
C ASP A 296 -4.52 15.57 -11.64
N GLY A 297 -4.95 14.66 -12.51
CA GLY A 297 -4.82 13.23 -12.32
C GLY A 297 -5.76 12.63 -11.26
N GLY A 298 -6.77 13.41 -10.84
CA GLY A 298 -7.95 12.90 -10.16
C GLY A 298 -8.93 12.22 -11.13
N GLY A 299 -10.07 11.79 -10.60
CA GLY A 299 -11.07 11.05 -11.36
C GLY A 299 -10.61 9.64 -11.76
N ARG A 300 -11.44 8.93 -12.53
CA ARG A 300 -11.44 7.46 -12.67
C ARG A 300 -11.54 6.76 -11.31
N ILE A 301 -11.71 5.44 -11.34
CA ILE A 301 -11.68 4.63 -10.13
C ILE A 301 -10.35 3.88 -10.04
N ILE A 302 -9.82 3.76 -8.84
CA ILE A 302 -8.59 3.01 -8.56
C ILE A 302 -8.90 1.81 -7.65
N ILE A 303 -8.07 0.77 -7.74
CA ILE A 303 -8.07 -0.32 -6.76
C ILE A 303 -7.00 -0.01 -5.70
N ASP A 304 -7.45 0.15 -4.46
CA ASP A 304 -6.58 0.42 -3.32
C ASP A 304 -6.87 -0.56 -2.16
N SER A 305 -5.90 -1.42 -1.84
CA SER A 305 -5.96 -2.30 -0.67
C SER A 305 -5.58 -1.61 0.63
N GLY A 306 -5.04 -0.39 0.55
CA GLY A 306 -4.64 0.42 1.69
C GLY A 306 -5.82 1.11 2.37
N TRP A 307 -7.00 1.19 1.73
CA TRP A 307 -8.18 1.88 2.26
C TRP A 307 -9.29 0.88 2.63
N THR A 308 -9.93 1.04 3.79
CA THR A 308 -10.96 0.11 4.27
C THR A 308 -12.30 0.32 3.56
N THR A 309 -12.61 1.57 3.25
CA THR A 309 -13.88 2.02 2.67
C THR A 309 -13.79 2.37 1.18
N THR A 310 -14.91 2.32 0.47
CA THR A 310 -14.96 2.86 -0.91
C THR A 310 -15.30 4.35 -0.86
N SER A 311 -14.45 5.18 -1.44
CA SER A 311 -14.70 6.61 -1.62
C SER A 311 -15.21 6.89 -3.02
N LEU A 312 -16.28 7.67 -3.12
CA LEU A 312 -16.87 8.11 -4.39
C LEU A 312 -16.81 9.64 -4.46
N VAL A 313 -16.69 10.17 -5.68
CA VAL A 313 -16.92 11.60 -5.91
C VAL A 313 -18.33 11.96 -5.45
N ASP A 314 -18.52 13.17 -4.91
CA ASP A 314 -19.78 13.57 -4.26
C ASP A 314 -21.01 13.31 -5.14
N VAL A 315 -20.96 13.69 -6.42
CA VAL A 315 -22.06 13.46 -7.36
C VAL A 315 -22.48 11.99 -7.47
N ALA A 316 -21.53 11.04 -7.41
CA ALA A 316 -21.83 9.60 -7.43
C ALA A 316 -22.29 9.12 -6.05
N TYR A 317 -21.63 9.59 -4.98
CA TYR A 317 -21.98 9.26 -3.60
C TYR A 317 -23.43 9.63 -3.28
N GLN A 318 -23.89 10.84 -3.64
CA GLN A 318 -25.25 11.28 -3.36
C GLN A 318 -26.30 10.40 -4.05
N ARG A 319 -26.02 9.90 -5.27
CA ARG A 319 -26.92 8.96 -5.96
C ARG A 319 -27.01 7.61 -5.26
N VAL A 320 -25.86 7.06 -4.86
CA VAL A 320 -25.79 5.81 -4.10
C VAL A 320 -26.51 5.95 -2.76
N ARG A 321 -26.24 7.03 -2.02
CA ARG A 321 -26.88 7.33 -0.74
C ARG A 321 -28.39 7.44 -0.85
N ALA A 322 -28.89 8.17 -1.85
CA ALA A 322 -30.32 8.33 -2.08
C ALA A 322 -31.01 6.99 -2.38
N GLU A 323 -30.41 6.15 -3.22
CA GLU A 323 -30.99 4.84 -3.54
C GLU A 323 -31.00 3.91 -2.33
N ILE A 324 -29.91 3.85 -1.55
CA ILE A 324 -29.85 3.06 -0.31
C ILE A 324 -30.94 3.50 0.66
N LEU A 325 -31.14 4.81 0.85
CA LEU A 325 -32.21 5.36 1.68
C LEU A 325 -33.60 4.99 1.17
N SER A 326 -33.77 4.81 -0.14
CA SER A 326 -35.06 4.43 -0.72
C SER A 326 -35.39 2.94 -0.51
N LEU A 327 -34.35 2.09 -0.44
CA LEU A 327 -34.48 0.64 -0.33
C LEU A 327 -34.46 0.13 1.11
N VAL A 328 -33.64 0.74 1.97
CA VAL A 328 -33.47 0.31 3.36
C VAL A 328 -34.56 0.93 4.23
N LYS A 329 -35.44 0.08 4.78
CA LYS A 329 -36.58 0.50 5.62
C LYS A 329 -36.24 0.73 7.09
N LEU A 330 -34.97 0.60 7.46
CA LEU A 330 -34.51 0.85 8.81
C LEU A 330 -34.42 2.36 9.07
N GLN A 331 -34.59 2.75 10.33
CA GLN A 331 -34.43 4.15 10.73
C GLN A 331 -32.95 4.57 10.58
N PRO A 332 -32.66 5.64 9.81
CA PRO A 332 -31.33 6.23 9.79
C PRO A 332 -30.96 6.76 11.18
N ILE A 333 -29.72 6.55 11.58
CA ILE A 333 -29.17 7.02 12.86
C ILE A 333 -27.85 7.75 12.64
N ASP A 334 -27.57 8.67 13.54
CA ASP A 334 -26.26 9.30 13.62
C ASP A 334 -25.25 8.31 14.19
N ALA A 335 -24.08 8.20 13.56
CA ALA A 335 -22.97 7.37 14.01
C ALA A 335 -21.75 8.23 14.36
N PRO A 336 -21.79 9.00 15.47
CA PRO A 336 -20.76 9.98 15.81
C PRO A 336 -19.36 9.38 15.96
N LEU A 337 -19.28 8.08 16.23
CA LEU A 337 -18.01 7.35 16.38
C LEU A 337 -17.32 7.01 15.04
N THR A 338 -18.02 7.10 13.90
CA THR A 338 -17.53 6.56 12.61
C THR A 338 -17.47 7.59 11.47
N LYS A 339 -17.93 8.84 11.68
CA LYS A 339 -18.09 9.89 10.63
C LYS A 339 -18.77 9.42 9.33
N LEU A 340 -19.38 8.24 9.31
CA LEU A 340 -20.16 7.75 8.20
C LEU A 340 -21.44 8.58 8.14
N GLU A 341 -21.79 9.06 6.94
CA GLU A 341 -22.96 9.94 6.77
C GLU A 341 -24.29 9.20 6.69
N LEU A 342 -24.25 7.87 6.59
CA LEU A 342 -25.45 7.03 6.54
C LEU A 342 -25.23 5.76 7.36
N CYS A 343 -25.96 5.63 8.46
CA CYS A 343 -26.03 4.45 9.31
C CYS A 343 -27.48 4.12 9.64
N PHE A 344 -27.76 2.87 9.96
CA PHE A 344 -29.11 2.38 10.23
C PHE A 344 -29.14 1.65 11.56
N ASN A 345 -30.25 1.80 12.30
CA ASN A 345 -30.47 0.98 13.49
C ASN A 345 -30.88 -0.44 13.09
N ALA A 346 -30.01 -1.42 13.34
CA ALA A 346 -30.25 -2.84 13.06
C ALA A 346 -30.67 -3.64 14.31
N SER A 347 -30.93 -3.00 15.45
CA SER A 347 -31.37 -3.69 16.66
C SER A 347 -32.84 -4.14 16.54
N GLY A 348 -33.05 -5.45 16.33
CA GLY A 348 -34.37 -6.08 16.45
C GLY A 348 -35.07 -6.51 15.15
N GLU A 349 -34.49 -6.29 13.96
CA GLU A 349 -35.09 -6.72 12.69
C GLU A 349 -34.09 -7.52 11.82
N SER A 350 -34.57 -8.53 11.11
CA SER A 350 -33.82 -9.17 10.03
C SER A 350 -33.70 -8.16 8.88
N ALA A 351 -32.63 -7.37 8.88
CA ALA A 351 -32.39 -6.38 7.83
C ALA A 351 -32.36 -7.08 6.46
N THR A 352 -33.33 -6.75 5.60
CA THR A 352 -33.33 -7.14 4.19
C THR A 352 -32.46 -6.16 3.44
N TRP A 353 -31.18 -6.49 3.32
CA TRP A 353 -30.24 -5.72 2.53
C TRP A 353 -30.48 -5.98 1.03
N PRO A 354 -30.36 -4.96 0.15
CA PRO A 354 -30.41 -5.18 -1.28
C PRO A 354 -29.36 -6.23 -1.68
N SER A 355 -29.80 -7.31 -2.32
CA SER A 355 -28.89 -8.32 -2.84
C SER A 355 -28.06 -7.74 -3.99
N HIS A 356 -26.78 -8.07 -4.05
CA HIS A 356 -25.99 -7.89 -5.26
C HIS A 356 -26.59 -8.78 -6.37
N ALA A 357 -26.91 -8.17 -7.51
CA ALA A 357 -27.23 -8.87 -8.75
C ALA A 357 -26.00 -8.87 -9.67
#